data_AF-A0A4Y8CUK9-F1
#
_entry.id   AF-A0A4Y8CUK9-F1
#
_cell.length_a   1.000
_cell.length_b   1.000
_cell.length_c   1.000
_cell.angle_alpha   90.00
_cell.angle_beta   90.00
_cell.angle_gamma   90.00
#
_symmetry.space_group_name_H-M   'P 1'
#
loop_
_entity.id
_entity.type
_entity.pdbx_description
1 polymer ?
#
loop_
_entity_poly.entity_id
_entity_poly.type
_entity_poly.pdbx_seq_one_letter_code
_entity_poly.pdbx_strand_id
1 'polypeptide(L)' 'MIVPESGASTYHALLDLTMMAFNCGVERTEKTWRELLAKAGFEVTGIWVPEDEPDADGIIEAIVRE' A
#
# COMPACT_ATOMS: atom_id res chain seq x y z
N MET A 1 5.25 -0.75 1.04
CA MET A 1 4.56 -0.58 2.33
C MET A 1 3.07 -0.37 2.10
N ILE A 2 2.23 -0.60 3.11
CA ILE A 2 0.78 -0.33 3.04
C ILE A 2 0.50 0.77 4.07
N VAL A 3 0.29 2.00 3.59
CA VAL A 3 0.17 3.17 4.45
C VAL A 3 -1.17 3.12 5.20
N PRO A 4 -1.20 3.33 6.53
CA PRO A 4 -2.45 3.41 7.26
C PRO A 4 -3.22 4.69 6.88
N GLU A 5 -4.55 4.61 6.83
CA GLU A 5 -5.43 5.75 6.51
C GLU A 5 -5.29 6.92 7.50
N SER A 6 -4.88 6.62 8.74
CA SER A 6 -4.57 7.62 9.76
C SER A 6 -3.43 7.16 10.65
N GLY A 7 -2.72 8.11 11.26
CA GLY A 7 -1.60 7.79 12.15
C GLY A 7 -0.36 7.27 11.42
N ALA A 8 -0.17 7.61 10.14
CA ALA A 8 1.07 7.30 9.43
C ALA A 8 2.29 7.91 10.15
N SER A 9 3.35 7.12 10.27
CA SER A 9 4.59 7.57 10.88
C SER A 9 5.28 8.65 10.03
N THR A 10 6.25 9.34 10.62
CA THR A 10 7.13 10.23 9.86
C THR A 10 7.90 9.49 8.78
N TYR A 11 8.25 8.21 9.01
CA TYR A 11 8.92 7.39 8.01
C TYR A 11 8.05 7.18 6.77
N HIS A 12 6.77 6.82 6.96
CA HIS A 12 5.82 6.70 5.85
C HIS A 12 5.71 7.98 5.02
N ALA A 13 5.58 9.13 5.69
CA ALA A 13 5.47 10.42 5.02
C ALA A 13 6.76 10.79 4.25
N LEU A 14 7.94 10.53 4.82
CA LEU A 14 9.21 10.82 4.16
C LEU A 14 9.43 9.92 2.94
N LEU A 15 9.02 8.64 3.00
CA LEU A 15 9.11 7.76 1.84
C LEU A 15 8.15 8.21 0.74
N ASP A 16 6.89 8.55 1.06
CA ASP A 16 5.93 9.05 0.08
C ASP A 16 6.42 10.33 -0.61
N LEU A 17 6.98 11.28 0.14
CA LEU A 17 7.61 12.49 -0.41
C LEU A 17 8.82 12.15 -1.31
N THR A 18 9.61 11.15 -0.95
CA THR A 18 10.74 10.68 -1.76
C THR A 18 10.24 10.11 -3.08
N MET A 19 9.24 9.22 -3.04
CA MET A 19 8.64 8.64 -4.24
C MET A 19 7.99 9.72 -5.13
N MET A 20 7.33 10.71 -4.54
CA MET A 20 6.76 11.85 -5.26
C MET A 20 7.85 12.67 -5.97
N ALA A 21 8.93 12.99 -5.28
CA ALA A 21 10.00 13.84 -5.80
C ALA A 21 10.84 13.16 -6.89
N PHE A 22 11.14 11.87 -6.76
CA PHE A 22 12.06 11.16 -7.66
C PHE A 22 11.37 10.33 -8.73
N ASN A 23 10.13 9.89 -8.50
CA ASN A 23 9.46 8.91 -9.36
C ASN A 23 8.09 9.37 -9.86
N CYS A 24 7.63 10.57 -9.47
CA CYS A 24 6.21 10.95 -9.58
C CYS A 24 5.29 9.86 -9.00
N GLY A 25 5.79 9.15 -7.98
CA GLY A 25 5.13 8.02 -7.34
C GLY A 25 4.23 8.46 -6.19
N VAL A 26 3.51 7.49 -5.65
CA VAL A 26 2.69 7.64 -4.45
C VAL A 26 2.67 6.32 -3.71
N GLU A 27 2.92 6.37 -2.41
CA GLU A 27 2.68 5.24 -1.50
C GLU A 27 1.18 5.09 -1.27
N ARG A 28 0.69 3.85 -1.16
CA ARG A 28 -0.75 3.57 -1.20
C ARG A 28 -1.26 3.01 0.11
N THR A 29 -2.48 3.41 0.46
CA THR A 29 -3.26 2.75 1.49
C THR A 29 -3.82 1.42 0.98
N GLU A 30 -4.28 0.58 1.90
CA GLU A 30 -5.01 -0.64 1.56
C GLU A 30 -6.17 -0.35 0.59
N LYS A 31 -6.95 0.70 0.85
CA LYS A 31 -8.10 1.08 0.02
C LYS A 31 -7.64 1.38 -1.41
N THR A 32 -6.60 2.18 -1.59
CA THR A 32 -6.10 2.53 -2.92
C THR A 32 -5.50 1.31 -3.64
N TRP A 33 -4.85 0.39 -2.92
CA TRP A 33 -4.39 -0.87 -3.50
C TRP A 33 -5.55 -1.73 -4.00
N ARG A 34 -6.61 -1.89 -3.20
CA ARG A 34 -7.82 -2.62 -3.61
C ARG A 34 -8.46 -2.01 -4.86
N GLU A 35 -8.57 -0.68 -4.90
CA GLU A 35 -9.11 0.03 -6.07
C GLU A 35 -8.23 -0.15 -7.32
N LEU A 36 -6.91 -0.08 -7.18
CA LEU A 36 -5.97 -0.26 -8.28
C LEU A 36 -6.05 -1.68 -8.86
N LEU A 37 -6.00 -2.69 -7.98
CA LEU A 37 -6.06 -4.10 -8.40
C LEU A 37 -7.42 -4.44 -9.00
N ALA A 38 -8.52 -3.93 -8.44
CA ALA A 38 -9.86 -4.09 -9.02
C ALA A 38 -9.94 -3.51 -10.45
N LYS A 39 -9.39 -2.32 -10.69
CA LYS A 39 -9.32 -1.71 -12.03
C LYS A 39 -8.49 -2.53 -13.00
N ALA A 40 -7.50 -3.26 -12.51
CA ALA A 40 -6.64 -4.14 -13.29
C ALA A 40 -7.22 -5.56 -13.48
N GLY A 41 -8.43 -5.83 -13.01
CA GLY A 41 -9.07 -7.15 -13.16
C GLY A 41 -8.66 -8.18 -12.11
N PHE A 42 -8.18 -7.73 -10.95
CA PHE A 42 -7.80 -8.60 -9.84
C PHE A 42 -8.76 -8.48 -8.65
N GLU A 43 -8.87 -9.56 -7.88
CA GLU A 43 -9.54 -9.62 -6.59
C GLU A 43 -8.49 -9.81 -5.49
N VAL A 44 -8.53 -8.96 -4.47
CA VAL A 44 -7.63 -9.06 -3.32
C VAL A 44 -8.18 -10.07 -2.33
N THR A 45 -7.44 -11.18 -2.12
CA THR A 45 -7.83 -12.29 -1.23
C THR A 45 -7.25 -12.15 0.18
N GLY A 46 -6.16 -11.38 0.34
CA GLY A 46 -5.56 -11.15 1.65
C GLY A 46 -4.59 -9.97 1.68
N ILE A 47 -4.47 -9.39 2.88
CA ILE A 47 -3.54 -8.30 3.19
C ILE A 47 -2.91 -8.59 4.54
N TRP A 48 -1.58 -8.53 4.61
CA TRP A 48 -0.82 -8.79 5.84
C TRP A 48 0.15 -7.63 6.06
N VAL A 49 0.09 -7.04 7.25
CA VAL A 49 0.97 -5.96 7.70
C VAL A 49 1.60 -6.41 9.03
N PRO A 50 2.93 -6.27 9.22
CA PRO A 50 3.57 -6.62 10.48
C PRO A 50 3.09 -5.73 11.64
N GLU A 51 2.53 -6.33 12.70
CA GLU A 51 2.02 -5.59 13.85
C GLU A 51 3.15 -5.00 14.72
N ASP A 52 4.25 -5.74 14.86
CA ASP A 52 5.41 -5.35 15.68
C ASP A 52 6.34 -4.36 14.98
N GLU A 53 6.19 -4.19 13.66
CA GLU A 53 7.02 -3.32 12.82
C GLU A 53 6.12 -2.48 11.88
N PRO A 54 5.48 -1.41 12.38
CA PRO A 54 4.44 -0.68 11.66
C PRO A 54 4.95 0.07 10.41
N ASP A 55 6.27 0.23 10.28
CA ASP A 55 6.95 0.88 9.15
C ASP A 55 7.45 -0.12 8.09
N ALA A 56 7.28 -1.42 8.33
CA ALA A 56 7.71 -2.47 7.41
C ALA A 56 6.76 -2.62 6.20
N ASP A 57 7.25 -3.30 5.16
CA ASP A 57 6.42 -3.63 4.01
C ASP A 57 5.34 -4.67 4.36
N GLY A 58 4.16 -4.48 3.78
CA GLY A 58 3.06 -5.45 3.82
C GLY A 58 2.97 -6.28 2.54
N ILE A 59 2.21 -7.37 2.59
CA ILE A 59 1.95 -8.26 1.47
C ILE A 59 0.48 -8.12 1.06
N ILE A 60 0.23 -8.08 -0.24
CA ILE A 60 -1.12 -8.13 -0.84
C ILE A 60 -1.18 -9.36 -1.73
N GLU A 61 -2.08 -10.29 -1.41
CA GLU A 61 -2.40 -11.44 -2.26
C GLU A 61 -3.61 -11.10 -3.11
N ALA A 62 -3.52 -11.39 -4.40
CA ALA A 62 -4.59 -11.16 -5.34
C ALA A 62 -4.62 -12.22 -6.43
N ILE A 63 -5.82 -12.53 -6.90
CA ILE A 63 -6.10 -13.46 -8.00
C ILE A 63 -6.76 -12.71 -9.17
N VAL A 64 -6.66 -13.26 -10.39
CA VAL A 64 -7.41 -12.73 -11.53
C VAL A 64 -8.91 -12.95 -11.28
N ARG A 65 -9.73 -11.92 -11.47
CA ARG A 65 -11.20 -12.03 -11.40
C ARG A 65 -11.68 -12.90 -12.56
N GLU A 66 -12.51 -13.89 -12.26
CA GLU A 66 -13.25 -14.68 -13.25
C GLU A 66 -14.35 -13.85 -13.94
#